data_AF-A0A7S3BC35-F1
#
_entry.id   AF-A0A7S3BC35-F1
#
_cell.length_a   1.000
_cell.length_b   1.000
_cell.length_c   1.000
_cell.angle_alpha   90.00
_cell.angle_beta   90.00
_cell.angle_gamma   90.00
#
_symmetry.space_group_name_H-M   'P 1'
#
loop_
_entity.id
_entity.type
_entity.pdbx_description
1 polymer ?
#
loop_
_entity_poly.entity_id
_entity_poly.type
_entity_poly.pdbx_seq_one_letter_code
_entity_poly.pdbx_strand_id
1 'polypeptide(L)'
;MSFSGIADRTCDALALSLSSGACRVTELLLGGNGITSKGVTTLAAGLGALRALDLSANLRMDGAAAVALAKALPSSSLHSLRLAGCKVDKKGCGRLAAALLSSPLSNLDLESNRFGNDGSDEFAWVLGQCDALTSLSLADCNIEADGADELLEALSDPDAKPSLRSLDLRWNQLDASHVGGNGISADARVDVSGQKQKSAEERQTAHLEQTWQEAKAAKAAGKKAPPPKKLPKWVREQQAQQQARNAASQAGQGTGDAMG
;
A
#
# COMPACT_ATOMS: atom_id res chain seq x y z
N MET A 1 0.93 -6.22 -24.88
CA MET A 1 -0.36 -6.23 -25.59
C MET A 1 -1.21 -5.03 -25.15
N SER A 2 -0.61 -3.85 -25.01
CA SER A 2 -1.36 -2.66 -24.59
C SER A 2 -2.21 -2.15 -25.75
N PHE A 3 -3.37 -1.56 -25.47
CA PHE A 3 -4.26 -0.95 -26.47
C PHE A 3 -4.68 -1.90 -27.62
N SER A 4 -4.79 -3.19 -27.32
CA SER A 4 -5.04 -4.23 -28.34
C SER A 4 -6.49 -4.72 -28.35
N GLY A 5 -7.40 -4.09 -27.59
CA GLY A 5 -8.80 -4.49 -27.49
C GLY A 5 -9.01 -5.80 -26.69
N ILE A 6 -8.05 -6.16 -25.84
CA ILE A 6 -8.16 -7.36 -25.01
C ILE A 6 -9.33 -7.21 -24.03
N ALA A 7 -10.17 -8.23 -23.96
CA ALA A 7 -11.28 -8.34 -23.01
C ALA A 7 -11.11 -9.58 -22.11
N ASP A 8 -11.94 -9.66 -21.07
CA ASP A 8 -11.88 -10.66 -19.99
C ASP A 8 -11.70 -12.12 -20.45
N ARG A 9 -12.23 -12.51 -21.61
CA ARG A 9 -12.07 -13.88 -22.13
C ARG A 9 -10.62 -14.29 -22.35
N THR A 10 -9.75 -13.32 -22.64
CA THR A 10 -8.31 -13.57 -22.84
C THR A 10 -7.60 -13.76 -21.51
N CYS A 11 -8.14 -13.18 -20.43
CA CYS A 11 -7.59 -13.31 -19.08
C CYS A 11 -7.61 -14.77 -18.59
N ASP A 12 -8.62 -15.56 -18.98
CA ASP A 12 -8.70 -16.98 -18.64
C ASP A 12 -7.53 -17.77 -19.25
N ALA A 13 -7.28 -17.59 -20.54
CA ALA A 13 -6.17 -18.24 -21.23
C ALA A 13 -4.79 -17.77 -20.71
N LEU A 14 -4.67 -16.48 -20.41
CA LEU A 14 -3.44 -15.91 -19.83
C LEU A 14 -3.18 -16.47 -18.44
N ALA A 15 -4.18 -16.51 -17.56
CA ALA A 15 -4.03 -17.04 -16.20
C ALA A 15 -3.64 -18.52 -16.21
N LEU A 16 -4.27 -19.33 -17.06
CA LEU A 16 -3.89 -20.74 -17.25
C LEU A 16 -2.45 -20.88 -17.75
N SER A 17 -2.07 -20.06 -18.74
CA SER A 17 -0.72 -20.10 -19.31
C SER A 17 0.31 -19.69 -18.27
N LEU A 18 0.14 -18.56 -17.58
CA LEU A 18 1.03 -18.06 -16.55
C LEU A 18 1.18 -19.02 -15.36
N SER A 19 0.10 -19.73 -15.01
CA SER A 19 0.11 -20.75 -13.96
C SER A 19 0.79 -22.05 -14.40
N SER A 20 0.94 -22.26 -15.71
CA SER A 20 1.72 -23.39 -16.21
C SER A 20 3.18 -23.18 -15.82
N GLY A 21 3.80 -24.16 -15.18
CA GLY A 21 5.23 -24.10 -14.82
C GLY A 21 6.19 -23.99 -16.02
N ALA A 22 5.67 -24.05 -17.25
CA ALA A 22 6.40 -23.85 -18.49
C ALA A 22 6.41 -22.38 -18.97
N CYS A 23 5.58 -21.52 -18.39
CA CYS A 23 5.49 -20.12 -18.81
C CYS A 23 6.71 -19.33 -18.37
N ARG A 24 7.38 -18.71 -19.34
CA ARG A 24 8.58 -17.89 -19.13
C ARG A 24 8.31 -16.39 -19.17
N VAL A 25 7.04 -15.99 -19.30
CA VAL A 25 6.66 -14.58 -19.34
C VAL A 25 6.86 -13.98 -17.95
N THR A 26 7.77 -13.02 -17.85
CA THR A 26 8.07 -12.29 -16.61
C THR A 26 7.37 -10.94 -16.55
N GLU A 27 6.97 -10.39 -17.70
CA GLU A 27 6.32 -9.09 -17.80
C GLU A 27 5.09 -9.16 -18.67
N LEU A 28 3.98 -8.60 -18.19
CA LEU A 28 2.71 -8.60 -18.88
C LEU A 28 2.14 -7.18 -18.95
N LEU A 29 2.16 -6.62 -20.16
CA LEU A 29 1.68 -5.27 -20.45
C LEU A 29 0.28 -5.33 -21.08
N LEU A 30 -0.73 -5.00 -20.29
CA LEU A 30 -2.15 -5.03 -20.64
C LEU A 30 -2.80 -3.65 -20.48
N GLY A 31 -2.01 -2.58 -20.45
CA GLY A 31 -2.55 -1.23 -20.31
C GLY A 31 -3.46 -0.81 -21.49
N GLY A 32 -4.46 0.02 -21.22
CA GLY A 32 -5.34 0.59 -22.24
C GLY A 32 -6.25 -0.42 -22.94
N ASN A 33 -6.58 -1.53 -22.28
CA ASN A 33 -7.46 -2.56 -22.83
C ASN A 33 -8.89 -2.45 -22.27
N GLY A 34 -9.76 -3.36 -22.70
CA GLY A 34 -11.15 -3.46 -22.26
C GLY A 34 -11.35 -4.41 -21.08
N ILE A 35 -10.32 -4.65 -20.25
CA ILE A 35 -10.38 -5.60 -19.14
C ILE A 35 -11.24 -5.01 -18.01
N THR A 36 -12.09 -5.84 -17.42
CA THR A 36 -12.89 -5.49 -16.24
C THR A 36 -12.31 -6.13 -14.97
N SER A 37 -12.88 -5.78 -13.81
CA SER A 37 -12.50 -6.40 -12.53
C SER A 37 -12.70 -7.91 -12.52
N LYS A 38 -13.60 -8.46 -13.35
CA LYS A 38 -13.75 -9.92 -13.51
C LYS A 38 -12.51 -10.53 -14.17
N GLY A 39 -12.06 -9.96 -15.28
CA GLY A 39 -10.85 -10.41 -15.97
C GLY A 39 -9.61 -10.32 -15.09
N VAL A 40 -9.48 -9.25 -14.29
CA VAL A 40 -8.38 -9.14 -13.32
C VAL A 40 -8.49 -10.15 -12.19
N THR A 41 -9.69 -10.47 -11.73
CA THR A 41 -9.89 -11.53 -10.73
C THR A 41 -9.39 -12.88 -11.25
N THR A 42 -9.68 -13.20 -12.50
CA THR A 42 -9.13 -14.40 -13.16
C THR A 42 -7.60 -14.34 -13.23
N LEU A 43 -7.02 -13.23 -13.70
CA LEU A 43 -5.55 -13.08 -13.80
C LEU A 43 -4.88 -13.20 -12.44
N ALA A 44 -5.47 -12.60 -11.39
CA ALA A 44 -4.95 -12.65 -10.02
C ALA A 44 -4.87 -14.09 -9.48
N ALA A 45 -5.77 -14.98 -9.90
CA ALA A 45 -5.73 -16.39 -9.54
C ALA A 45 -4.55 -17.16 -10.18
N GLY A 46 -3.92 -16.58 -11.21
CA GLY A 46 -2.89 -17.23 -12.01
C GLY A 46 -1.71 -16.34 -12.38
N LEU A 47 -1.19 -15.54 -11.43
CA LEU A 47 -0.02 -14.68 -11.70
C LEU A 47 1.28 -15.47 -11.90
N GLY A 48 1.38 -16.70 -11.38
CA GLY A 48 2.54 -17.57 -11.57
C GLY A 48 3.88 -16.92 -11.21
N ALA A 49 4.87 -17.05 -12.09
CA ALA A 49 6.20 -16.47 -11.93
C ALA A 49 6.34 -15.03 -12.45
N LEU A 50 5.21 -14.35 -12.74
CA LEU A 50 5.22 -12.99 -13.28
C LEU A 50 5.87 -12.01 -12.31
N ARG A 51 6.76 -11.17 -12.84
CA ARG A 51 7.51 -10.15 -12.10
C ARG A 51 6.93 -8.75 -12.27
N ALA A 52 6.36 -8.44 -13.43
CA ALA A 52 5.73 -7.14 -13.69
C ALA A 52 4.37 -7.28 -14.37
N LEU A 53 3.39 -6.53 -13.88
CA LEU A 53 2.04 -6.46 -14.43
C LEU A 53 1.63 -5.01 -14.60
N ASP A 54 1.30 -4.63 -15.83
CA ASP A 54 0.74 -3.33 -16.15
C ASP A 54 -0.70 -3.48 -16.63
N LEU A 55 -1.64 -2.96 -15.85
CA LEU A 55 -3.07 -2.92 -16.13
C LEU A 55 -3.58 -1.49 -16.30
N SER A 56 -2.69 -0.51 -16.43
CA SER A 56 -3.03 0.92 -16.45
C SER A 56 -4.05 1.26 -17.55
N ALA A 57 -4.85 2.30 -17.37
CA ALA A 57 -5.85 2.78 -18.33
C ALA A 57 -6.90 1.73 -18.77
N ASN A 58 -7.18 0.70 -17.96
CA ASN A 58 -8.32 -0.18 -18.16
C ASN A 58 -9.56 0.43 -17.48
N LEU A 59 -10.21 1.37 -18.17
CA LEU A 59 -11.29 2.22 -17.64
C LEU A 59 -12.59 1.48 -17.25
N ARG A 60 -12.68 0.19 -17.57
CA ARG A 60 -13.82 -0.68 -17.22
C ARG A 60 -13.59 -1.44 -15.90
N MET A 61 -12.46 -1.24 -15.25
CA MET A 61 -12.17 -1.74 -13.91
C MET A 61 -12.82 -0.87 -12.83
N ASP A 62 -12.83 -1.41 -11.62
CA ASP A 62 -13.22 -0.74 -10.38
C ASP A 62 -12.36 -1.26 -9.21
N GLY A 63 -12.66 -0.79 -7.99
CA GLY A 63 -11.96 -1.21 -6.77
C GLY A 63 -11.92 -2.72 -6.52
N ALA A 64 -12.84 -3.52 -7.07
CA ALA A 64 -12.82 -4.97 -6.90
C ALA A 64 -11.58 -5.62 -7.54
N ALA A 65 -11.04 -5.03 -8.61
CA ALA A 65 -9.81 -5.50 -9.21
C ALA A 65 -8.59 -5.35 -8.29
N ALA A 66 -8.47 -4.18 -7.65
CA ALA A 66 -7.42 -3.93 -6.65
C ALA A 66 -7.54 -4.89 -5.47
N VAL A 67 -8.77 -5.18 -5.01
CA VAL A 67 -9.02 -6.18 -3.97
C VAL A 67 -8.59 -7.58 -4.41
N ALA A 68 -8.86 -7.97 -5.66
CA ALA A 68 -8.45 -9.28 -6.17
C ALA A 68 -6.92 -9.40 -6.25
N LEU A 69 -6.24 -8.38 -6.78
CA LEU A 69 -4.77 -8.33 -6.84
C LEU A 69 -4.15 -8.34 -5.44
N ALA A 70 -4.68 -7.55 -4.51
CA ALA A 70 -4.22 -7.53 -3.12
C ALA A 70 -4.24 -8.92 -2.46
N LYS A 71 -5.25 -9.75 -2.76
CA LYS A 71 -5.30 -11.13 -2.24
C LYS A 71 -4.22 -12.04 -2.84
N ALA A 72 -3.81 -11.80 -4.08
CA ALA A 72 -2.83 -12.61 -4.79
C ALA A 72 -1.38 -12.17 -4.53
N LEU A 73 -1.15 -10.89 -4.23
CA LEU A 73 0.17 -10.31 -4.02
C LEU A 73 1.07 -11.09 -3.04
N PRO A 74 0.59 -11.53 -1.86
CA PRO A 74 1.44 -12.22 -0.88
C PRO A 74 2.00 -13.56 -1.36
N SER A 75 1.32 -14.22 -2.30
CA SER A 75 1.74 -15.49 -2.89
C SER A 75 2.31 -15.33 -4.30
N SER A 76 2.47 -14.10 -4.77
CA SER A 76 2.93 -13.80 -6.12
C SER A 76 4.45 -13.61 -6.18
N SER A 77 5.00 -13.66 -7.40
CA SER A 77 6.39 -13.27 -7.68
C SER A 77 6.53 -11.80 -8.12
N LEU A 78 5.46 -11.00 -7.96
CA LEU A 78 5.33 -9.69 -8.58
C LEU A 78 6.14 -8.63 -7.83
N HIS A 79 7.01 -7.93 -8.55
CA HIS A 79 7.84 -6.82 -8.05
C HIS A 79 7.31 -5.46 -8.54
N SER A 80 6.63 -5.43 -9.69
CA SER A 80 6.04 -4.21 -10.24
C SER A 80 4.57 -4.39 -10.59
N LEU A 81 3.73 -3.50 -10.08
CA LEU A 81 2.30 -3.44 -10.37
C LEU A 81 1.93 -2.01 -10.78
N ARG A 82 1.35 -1.86 -11.97
CA ARG A 82 0.79 -0.58 -12.43
C ARG A 82 -0.71 -0.68 -12.62
N LEU A 83 -1.43 0.21 -11.95
CA LEU A 83 -2.89 0.34 -11.96
C LEU A 83 -3.31 1.80 -12.22
N ALA A 84 -2.48 2.56 -12.93
CA ALA A 84 -2.76 3.97 -13.17
C ALA A 84 -4.09 4.13 -13.95
N GLY A 85 -5.00 4.99 -13.50
CA GLY A 85 -6.29 5.22 -14.17
C GLY A 85 -7.24 4.04 -14.18
N CYS A 86 -7.18 3.13 -13.18
CA CYS A 86 -8.01 1.92 -13.10
C CYS A 86 -9.25 2.03 -12.20
N LYS A 87 -9.59 3.24 -11.73
CA LYS A 87 -10.71 3.52 -10.80
C LYS A 87 -10.61 2.73 -9.50
N VAL A 88 -9.39 2.63 -8.94
CA VAL A 88 -9.17 2.09 -7.61
C VAL A 88 -9.85 2.98 -6.58
N ASP A 89 -10.68 2.38 -5.72
CA ASP A 89 -11.39 3.07 -4.65
C ASP A 89 -10.67 2.90 -3.29
N LYS A 90 -11.18 3.57 -2.25
CA LYS A 90 -10.64 3.47 -0.88
C LYS A 90 -10.46 2.03 -0.42
N LYS A 91 -11.44 1.16 -0.70
CA LYS A 91 -11.41 -0.25 -0.29
C LYS A 91 -10.29 -1.00 -1.00
N GLY A 92 -10.10 -0.75 -2.29
CA GLY A 92 -8.98 -1.24 -3.09
C GLY A 92 -7.64 -0.79 -2.51
N CYS A 93 -7.49 0.51 -2.21
CA CYS A 93 -6.28 1.06 -1.59
C CYS A 93 -5.96 0.40 -0.26
N GLY A 94 -6.92 0.32 0.67
CA GLY A 94 -6.70 -0.32 1.97
C GLY A 94 -6.29 -1.80 1.85
N ARG A 95 -6.83 -2.54 0.88
CA ARG A 95 -6.41 -3.93 0.64
C ARG A 95 -5.03 -4.02 -0.01
N LEU A 96 -4.70 -3.15 -0.97
CA LEU A 96 -3.37 -3.11 -1.56
C LEU A 96 -2.33 -2.75 -0.51
N ALA A 97 -2.56 -1.72 0.29
CA ALA A 97 -1.71 -1.30 1.41
C ALA A 97 -1.46 -2.48 2.38
N ALA A 98 -2.51 -3.19 2.80
CA ALA A 98 -2.39 -4.39 3.64
C ALA A 98 -1.50 -5.47 3.03
N ALA A 99 -1.64 -5.71 1.73
CA ALA A 99 -0.92 -6.76 1.02
C ALA A 99 0.59 -6.46 0.93
N LEU A 100 0.98 -5.18 0.88
CA LEU A 100 2.38 -4.76 0.79
C LEU A 100 3.24 -5.34 1.92
N LEU A 101 2.69 -5.43 3.13
CA LEU A 101 3.37 -5.98 4.32
C LEU A 101 3.84 -7.44 4.16
N SER A 102 3.26 -8.17 3.19
CA SER A 102 3.52 -9.60 2.98
C SER A 102 3.82 -9.95 1.53
N SER A 103 4.11 -8.94 0.69
CA SER A 103 4.36 -9.13 -0.74
C SER A 103 5.79 -8.74 -1.13
N PRO A 104 6.36 -9.31 -2.21
CA PRO A 104 7.66 -8.89 -2.72
C PRO A 104 7.59 -7.61 -3.57
N LEU A 105 6.48 -6.87 -3.53
CA LEU A 105 6.24 -5.74 -4.43
C LEU A 105 7.16 -4.56 -4.09
N SER A 106 8.02 -4.20 -5.04
CA SER A 106 8.97 -3.08 -4.90
C SER A 106 8.50 -1.79 -5.56
N ASN A 107 7.58 -1.89 -6.52
CA ASN A 107 7.08 -0.76 -7.30
C ASN A 107 5.55 -0.85 -7.43
N LEU A 108 4.85 0.16 -6.92
CA LEU A 108 3.41 0.29 -7.05
C LEU A 108 3.06 1.65 -7.67
N ASP A 109 2.32 1.61 -8.77
CA ASP A 109 1.82 2.80 -9.45
C ASP A 109 0.29 2.84 -9.42
N LEU A 110 -0.24 3.84 -8.70
CA LEU A 110 -1.66 4.12 -8.56
C LEU A 110 -2.05 5.48 -9.14
N GLU A 111 -1.25 6.05 -10.03
CA GLU A 111 -1.51 7.37 -10.61
C GLU A 111 -2.95 7.50 -11.17
N SER A 112 -3.56 8.67 -11.08
CA SER A 112 -4.90 8.94 -11.60
C SER A 112 -6.01 8.04 -11.02
N ASN A 113 -5.90 7.64 -9.75
CA ASN A 113 -6.97 6.96 -9.01
C ASN A 113 -7.48 7.85 -7.86
N ARG A 114 -8.71 8.35 -7.97
CA ARG A 114 -9.25 9.40 -7.09
C ARG A 114 -9.76 8.87 -5.74
N PHE A 115 -8.88 8.29 -4.92
CA PHE A 115 -9.26 7.74 -3.60
C PHE A 115 -9.10 8.74 -2.44
N GLY A 116 -8.41 9.87 -2.65
CA GLY A 116 -8.28 10.96 -1.66
C GLY A 116 -7.52 10.60 -0.38
N ASN A 117 -7.64 11.44 0.65
CA ASN A 117 -6.93 11.28 1.93
C ASN A 117 -7.20 9.92 2.59
N ASP A 118 -8.45 9.48 2.46
CA ASP A 118 -8.93 8.20 2.94
C ASP A 118 -8.11 7.00 2.43
N GLY A 119 -7.49 7.09 1.25
CA GLY A 119 -6.59 6.06 0.74
C GLY A 119 -5.12 6.33 1.06
N SER A 120 -4.68 7.59 1.18
CA SER A 120 -3.31 7.91 1.63
C SER A 120 -3.07 7.50 3.08
N ASP A 121 -4.07 7.64 3.95
CA ASP A 121 -4.00 7.22 5.36
C ASP A 121 -3.72 5.72 5.48
N GLU A 122 -4.29 4.92 4.57
CA GLU A 122 -4.09 3.46 4.55
C GLU A 122 -2.64 3.10 4.15
N PHE A 123 -2.03 3.89 3.26
CA PHE A 123 -0.63 3.73 2.90
C PHE A 123 0.30 4.23 4.01
N ALA A 124 0.01 5.38 4.61
CA ALA A 124 0.80 5.94 5.71
C ALA A 124 0.96 4.92 6.85
N TRP A 125 -0.12 4.22 7.20
CA TRP A 125 -0.09 3.18 8.23
C TRP A 125 0.92 2.05 7.95
N VAL A 126 1.10 1.65 6.68
CA VAL A 126 1.91 0.49 6.31
C VAL A 126 3.31 0.85 5.82
N LEU A 127 3.53 2.08 5.33
CA LEU A 127 4.79 2.47 4.68
C LEU A 127 6.01 2.29 5.59
N GLY A 128 5.89 2.62 6.88
CA GLY A 128 6.97 2.44 7.86
C GLY A 128 7.30 0.97 8.19
N GLN A 129 6.43 0.04 7.77
CA GLN A 129 6.53 -1.41 8.03
C GLN A 129 6.82 -2.21 6.75
N CYS A 130 6.93 -1.55 5.59
CA CYS A 130 7.15 -2.21 4.30
C CYS A 130 8.64 -2.38 4.00
N ASP A 131 9.11 -3.63 3.98
CA ASP A 131 10.51 -3.96 3.69
C ASP A 131 10.85 -4.01 2.19
N ALA A 132 9.86 -4.27 1.33
CA ALA A 132 10.09 -4.49 -0.11
C ALA A 132 9.84 -3.25 -0.98
N LEU A 133 8.90 -2.38 -0.58
CA LEU A 133 8.44 -1.28 -1.41
C LEU A 133 9.50 -0.17 -1.50
N THR A 134 9.95 0.13 -2.72
CA THR A 134 10.99 1.15 -2.98
C THR A 134 10.44 2.36 -3.74
N SER A 135 9.34 2.20 -4.47
CA SER A 135 8.71 3.25 -5.25
C SER A 135 7.19 3.16 -5.18
N LEU A 136 6.57 4.28 -4.83
CA LEU A 136 5.12 4.44 -4.76
C LEU A 136 4.71 5.69 -5.53
N SER A 137 3.84 5.54 -6.53
CA SER A 137 3.22 6.67 -7.23
C SER A 137 1.76 6.81 -6.80
N LEU A 138 1.43 7.97 -6.22
CA LEU A 138 0.08 8.40 -5.88
C LEU A 138 -0.26 9.73 -6.57
N ALA A 139 0.34 9.99 -7.74
CA ALA A 139 0.09 11.21 -8.48
C ALA A 139 -1.37 11.29 -8.99
N ASP A 140 -1.97 12.48 -9.03
CA ASP A 140 -3.37 12.68 -9.47
C ASP A 140 -4.39 11.76 -8.74
N CYS A 141 -4.17 11.52 -7.44
CA CYS A 141 -5.03 10.64 -6.63
C CYS A 141 -6.09 11.38 -5.80
N ASN A 142 -6.27 12.68 -6.06
CA ASN A 142 -7.17 13.55 -5.29
C ASN A 142 -6.76 13.70 -3.81
N ILE A 143 -5.49 13.46 -3.47
CA ILE A 143 -4.95 13.63 -2.12
C ILE A 143 -4.84 15.13 -1.82
N GLU A 144 -5.24 15.53 -0.63
CA GLU A 144 -5.12 16.89 -0.11
C GLU A 144 -3.94 16.96 0.88
N ALA A 145 -3.67 18.15 1.41
CA ALA A 145 -2.53 18.39 2.30
C ALA A 145 -2.48 17.44 3.51
N ASP A 146 -3.60 17.27 4.23
CA ASP A 146 -3.67 16.38 5.40
C ASP A 146 -3.23 14.94 5.08
N GLY A 147 -3.65 14.41 3.93
CA GLY A 147 -3.30 13.06 3.50
C GLY A 147 -1.82 12.93 3.08
N ALA A 148 -1.26 13.98 2.51
CA ALA A 148 0.18 14.03 2.20
C ALA A 148 1.02 14.13 3.48
N ASP A 149 0.59 14.94 4.46
CA ASP A 149 1.28 15.08 5.74
C ASP A 149 1.32 13.77 6.50
N GLU A 150 0.23 13.00 6.53
CA GLU A 150 0.20 11.69 7.19
C GLU A 150 1.18 10.69 6.52
N LEU A 151 1.29 10.70 5.19
CA LEU A 151 2.27 9.87 4.46
C LEU A 151 3.72 10.25 4.82
N LEU A 152 3.99 11.55 4.95
CA LEU A 152 5.33 12.06 5.24
C LEU A 152 5.72 11.87 6.70
N GLU A 153 4.77 12.04 7.62
CA GLU A 153 4.94 11.75 9.04
C GLU A 153 5.29 10.27 9.23
N ALA A 154 4.56 9.36 8.58
CA ALA A 154 4.85 7.93 8.62
C ALA A 154 6.23 7.54 8.08
N LEU A 155 6.75 8.30 7.10
CA LEU A 155 8.10 8.08 6.55
C LEU A 155 9.20 8.77 7.36
N SER A 156 8.84 9.74 8.21
CA SER A 156 9.77 10.48 9.06
C SER A 156 9.88 9.89 10.48
N ASP A 157 9.09 8.87 10.79
CA ASP A 157 9.15 8.14 12.05
C ASP A 157 10.57 7.54 12.23
N PRO A 158 11.30 7.92 13.30
CA PRO A 158 12.67 7.47 13.53
C PRO A 158 12.80 5.97 13.80
N ASP A 159 11.72 5.31 14.24
CA ASP A 159 11.68 3.87 14.45
C ASP A 159 11.27 3.10 13.19
N ALA A 160 10.69 3.80 12.20
CA ALA A 160 10.37 3.23 10.91
C ALA A 160 11.64 3.02 10.07
N LYS A 161 11.70 1.90 9.35
CA LYS A 161 12.78 1.59 8.41
C LYS A 161 12.21 1.38 7.01
N PRO A 162 11.55 2.39 6.43
CA PRO A 162 10.94 2.21 5.12
C PRO A 162 12.03 1.92 4.08
N SER A 163 11.85 0.87 3.28
CA SER A 163 12.66 0.65 2.07
C SER A 163 12.31 1.63 0.95
N LEU A 164 11.27 2.46 1.15
CA LEU A 164 10.81 3.43 0.17
C LEU A 164 11.94 4.41 -0.12
N ARG A 165 12.17 4.68 -1.41
CA ARG A 165 13.16 5.63 -1.92
C ARG A 165 12.51 6.78 -2.67
N SER A 166 11.37 6.51 -3.31
CA SER A 166 10.66 7.48 -4.12
C SER A 166 9.16 7.44 -3.83
N LEU A 167 8.62 8.59 -3.44
CA LEU A 167 7.19 8.84 -3.34
C LEU A 167 6.80 9.95 -4.34
N ASP A 168 5.88 9.65 -5.26
CA ASP A 168 5.37 10.61 -6.25
C ASP A 168 3.97 11.10 -5.82
N LEU A 169 3.86 12.39 -5.45
CA LEU A 169 2.61 13.03 -5.05
C LEU A 169 2.17 14.12 -6.03
N ARG A 170 2.75 14.19 -7.22
CA ARG A 170 2.46 15.24 -8.22
C ARG A 170 0.98 15.29 -8.56
N TRP A 171 0.50 16.46 -8.97
CA TRP A 171 -0.87 16.65 -9.46
C TRP A 171 -1.96 16.32 -8.43
N ASN A 172 -1.62 16.38 -7.14
CA ASN A 172 -2.58 16.33 -6.04
C ASN A 172 -2.96 17.75 -5.58
N GLN A 173 -3.97 17.84 -4.70
CA GLN A 173 -4.53 19.08 -4.18
C GLN A 173 -3.74 19.58 -2.96
N LEU A 174 -2.42 19.72 -3.10
CA LEU A 174 -1.56 20.23 -2.04
C LEU A 174 -1.64 21.77 -2.09
N ASP A 175 -2.17 22.40 -1.04
CA ASP A 175 -2.28 23.85 -1.02
C ASP A 175 -0.88 24.53 -1.02
N ALA A 176 -0.83 25.81 -1.41
CA ALA A 176 0.42 26.56 -1.48
C ALA A 176 1.06 26.86 -0.11
N SER A 177 0.32 26.72 1.00
CA SER A 177 0.82 26.95 2.37
C SER A 177 1.62 25.77 2.93
N HIS A 178 1.48 24.55 2.40
CA HIS A 178 2.25 23.37 2.83
C HIS A 178 3.69 23.33 2.28
N VAL A 179 4.09 24.35 1.51
CA VAL A 179 5.50 24.62 1.17
C VAL A 179 6.32 25.00 2.43
N GLY A 180 5.67 25.28 3.58
CA GLY A 180 6.28 25.94 4.74
C GLY A 180 6.77 25.10 5.93
N GLY A 181 6.61 23.77 5.96
CA GLY A 181 7.06 22.93 7.09
C GLY A 181 8.19 21.95 6.75
N ASN A 182 8.00 21.20 5.66
CA ASN A 182 8.93 20.17 5.18
C ASN A 182 9.34 20.37 3.70
N GLY A 183 8.93 21.48 3.05
CA GLY A 183 9.43 21.90 1.73
C GLY A 183 8.91 21.12 0.52
N ILE A 184 7.75 20.46 0.61
CA ILE A 184 7.25 19.59 -0.44
C ILE A 184 6.27 20.38 -1.31
N SER A 185 6.66 20.62 -2.56
CA SER A 185 5.83 21.30 -3.56
C SER A 185 4.70 20.39 -4.04
N ALA A 186 3.61 20.98 -4.55
CA ALA A 186 2.54 20.28 -5.27
C ALA A 186 3.05 19.40 -6.43
N ASP A 187 4.27 19.67 -6.92
CA ASP A 187 4.94 18.93 -8.00
C ASP A 187 6.10 18.04 -7.51
N ALA A 188 6.21 17.78 -6.21
CA ALA A 188 7.36 17.10 -5.65
C ALA A 188 7.30 15.57 -5.82
N ARG A 189 8.39 15.03 -6.36
CA ARG A 189 8.85 13.68 -6.02
C ARG A 189 9.70 13.79 -4.78
N VAL A 190 9.30 13.09 -3.73
CA VAL A 190 10.06 13.06 -2.48
C VAL A 190 11.08 11.93 -2.60
N ASP A 191 12.36 12.30 -2.66
CA ASP A 191 13.47 11.37 -2.46
C ASP A 191 13.69 11.21 -0.96
N VAL A 192 13.29 10.05 -0.44
CA VAL A 192 13.45 9.70 0.98
C VAL A 192 14.77 8.98 1.26
N SER A 193 15.59 8.70 0.24
CA SER A 193 16.85 7.97 0.40
C SER A 193 17.97 8.79 1.07
N GLY A 194 17.82 10.12 1.11
CA GLY A 194 18.83 11.09 1.57
C GLY A 194 18.56 11.74 2.92
N GLN A 195 17.58 11.30 3.71
CA GLN A 195 17.34 11.83 5.06
C GLN A 195 18.56 11.55 5.96
N LYS A 196 19.48 12.52 6.02
CA LYS A 196 20.64 12.48 6.92
C LYS A 196 20.14 12.27 8.35
N GLN A 197 20.60 11.18 8.97
CA GLN A 197 20.62 11.03 10.41
C GLN A 197 21.39 12.22 10.99
N LYS A 198 20.72 13.32 11.38
CA LYS A 198 21.30 14.17 12.44
C LYS A 198 21.43 13.23 13.63
N SER A 199 22.59 13.27 14.30
CA SER A 199 22.93 12.49 15.48
C SER A 199 21.67 12.12 16.25
N ALA A 200 21.31 10.83 16.24
CA ALA A 200 20.09 10.31 16.83
C ALA A 200 19.93 10.80 18.29
N GLU A 201 21.06 11.01 18.97
CA GLU A 201 21.14 11.51 20.34
C GLU A 201 20.67 12.96 20.49
N GLU A 202 21.06 13.88 19.60
CA GLU A 202 20.68 15.30 19.70
C GLU A 202 19.17 15.51 19.47
N ARG A 203 18.59 14.75 18.53
CA ARG A 203 17.14 14.79 18.24
C ARG A 203 16.31 14.10 19.33
N GLN A 204 16.83 13.02 19.90
CA GLN A 204 16.17 12.30 21.00
C GLN A 204 16.17 13.14 22.29
N THR A 205 17.23 13.92 22.56
CA THR A 205 17.22 14.88 23.68
C THR A 205 16.22 16.02 23.49
N ALA A 206 16.05 16.55 22.27
CA ALA A 206 15.09 17.61 22.01
C ALA A 206 13.63 17.13 22.09
N HIS A 207 13.34 15.92 21.59
CA HIS A 207 12.00 15.32 21.65
C HIS A 207 11.63 14.87 23.07
N LEU A 208 12.57 14.30 23.83
CA LEU A 208 12.36 13.98 25.24
C LEU A 208 12.15 15.23 26.10
N GLU A 209 12.88 16.32 25.85
CA GLU A 209 12.66 17.59 26.56
C GLU A 209 11.29 18.19 26.21
N GLN A 210 10.89 18.17 24.93
CA GLN A 210 9.59 18.68 24.51
C GLN A 210 8.43 17.86 25.11
N THR A 211 8.51 16.53 25.04
CA THR A 211 7.50 15.63 25.62
C THR A 211 7.47 15.71 27.15
N TRP A 212 8.61 15.98 27.81
CA TRP A 212 8.66 16.25 29.24
C TRP A 212 7.98 17.58 29.60
N GLN A 213 8.19 18.64 28.82
CA GLN A 213 7.51 19.94 29.00
C GLN A 213 6.00 19.82 28.76
N GLU A 214 5.57 19.08 27.73
CA GLU A 214 4.17 18.81 27.42
C GLU A 214 3.50 17.95 28.49
N ALA A 215 4.16 16.90 29.00
CA ALA A 215 3.67 16.09 30.09
C ALA A 215 3.59 16.87 31.41
N LYS A 216 4.54 17.77 31.67
CA LYS A 216 4.53 18.69 32.81
C LYS A 216 3.39 19.70 32.70
N ALA A 217 3.13 20.25 31.52
CA ALA A 217 2.01 21.15 31.25
C ALA A 217 0.65 20.43 31.33
N ALA A 218 0.55 19.20 30.81
CA ALA A 218 -0.66 18.39 30.86
C ALA A 218 -1.01 17.94 32.29
N LYS A 219 0.02 17.63 33.11
CA LYS A 219 -0.14 17.34 34.55
C LYS A 219 -0.56 18.57 35.35
N ALA A 220 -0.04 19.75 34.99
CA ALA A 220 -0.48 21.02 35.56
C ALA A 220 -1.93 21.39 35.15
N ALA A 221 -2.39 20.92 33.98
CA ALA A 221 -3.72 21.19 33.43
C ALA A 221 -4.78 20.10 33.70
N GLY A 222 -4.42 18.99 34.36
CA GLY A 222 -5.35 17.90 34.69
C GLY A 222 -5.94 17.14 33.51
N LYS A 223 -5.33 17.21 32.31
CA LYS A 223 -5.88 16.59 31.07
C LYS A 223 -5.25 15.22 30.79
N LYS A 224 -6.09 14.25 30.41
CA LYS A 224 -5.70 12.90 29.94
C LYS A 224 -4.97 13.00 28.60
N ALA A 225 -3.92 12.21 28.42
CA ALA A 225 -3.14 12.09 27.18
C ALA A 225 -4.04 11.77 25.95
N PRO A 226 -3.65 12.21 24.73
CA PRO A 226 -4.43 11.95 23.53
C PRO A 226 -4.55 10.44 23.28
N PRO A 227 -5.74 9.95 22.87
CA PRO A 227 -5.95 8.52 22.61
C PRO A 227 -5.19 8.08 21.35
N PRO A 228 -4.73 6.81 21.29
CA PRO A 228 -4.09 6.29 20.08
C PRO A 228 -5.02 6.39 18.87
N LYS A 229 -4.47 6.77 17.70
CA LYS A 229 -5.20 6.83 16.42
C LYS A 229 -5.91 5.47 16.21
N LYS A 230 -7.20 5.51 15.88
CA LYS A 230 -8.02 4.29 15.73
C LYS A 230 -7.51 3.46 14.56
N LEU A 231 -7.18 2.18 14.79
CA LEU A 231 -6.80 1.23 13.73
C LEU A 231 -7.81 1.26 12.56
N PRO A 232 -7.36 1.31 11.29
CA PRO A 232 -8.23 1.19 10.13
C PRO A 232 -9.09 -0.08 10.15
N LYS A 233 -10.28 -0.02 9.54
CA LYS A 233 -11.25 -1.14 9.60
C LYS A 233 -10.69 -2.44 9.04
N TRP A 234 -9.93 -2.38 7.95
CA TRP A 234 -9.35 -3.58 7.34
C TRP A 234 -8.27 -4.21 8.24
N VAL A 235 -7.51 -3.41 9.01
CA VAL A 235 -6.49 -3.91 9.94
C VAL A 235 -7.16 -4.76 11.01
N ARG A 236 -8.27 -4.28 11.57
CA ARG A 236 -9.07 -5.03 12.55
C ARG A 236 -9.65 -6.32 11.97
N GLU A 237 -10.14 -6.24 10.73
CA GLU A 237 -10.68 -7.41 10.04
C GLU A 237 -9.60 -8.46 9.75
N GLN A 238 -8.39 -8.03 9.35
CA GLN A 238 -7.26 -8.93 9.11
C GLN A 238 -6.75 -9.56 10.41
N GLN A 239 -6.67 -8.79 11.50
CA GLN A 239 -6.34 -9.33 12.83
C GLN A 239 -7.37 -10.38 13.27
N ALA A 240 -8.67 -10.11 13.09
CA ALA A 240 -9.73 -11.07 13.40
C ALA A 240 -9.63 -12.35 12.53
N GLN A 241 -9.32 -12.22 11.23
CA GLN A 241 -9.12 -13.36 10.34
C GLN A 241 -7.89 -14.21 10.73
N GLN A 242 -6.79 -13.56 11.12
CA GLN A 242 -5.59 -14.27 11.57
C GLN A 242 -5.84 -15.01 12.88
N GLN A 243 -6.55 -14.39 13.83
CA GLN A 243 -6.96 -15.03 15.08
C GLN A 243 -7.86 -16.25 14.82
N ALA A 244 -8.83 -16.13 13.91
CA ALA A 244 -9.70 -17.25 13.52
C ALA A 244 -8.91 -18.41 12.89
N ARG A 245 -7.91 -18.12 12.04
CA ARG A 245 -7.02 -19.13 11.46
C ARG A 245 -6.17 -19.85 12.51
N ASN A 246 -5.58 -19.10 13.43
CA ASN A 246 -4.77 -19.67 14.51
C ASN A 246 -5.61 -20.58 15.43
N ALA A 247 -6.84 -20.15 15.75
CA ALA A 247 -7.78 -20.95 16.52
C ALA A 247 -8.20 -22.24 15.80
N ALA A 248 -8.46 -22.18 14.49
CA ALA A 248 -8.79 -23.36 13.69
C ALA A 248 -7.62 -24.36 13.59
N SER A 249 -6.38 -23.86 13.49
CA SER A 249 -5.17 -24.70 13.50
C SER A 249 -4.95 -25.42 14.82
N GLN A 250 -5.24 -24.76 15.95
CA GLN A 250 -5.12 -25.35 17.29
C GLN A 250 -6.22 -26.39 17.56
N ALA A 251 -7.44 -26.17 17.05
CA ALA A 251 -8.54 -27.13 17.16
C ALA A 251 -8.28 -28.43 16.36
N GLY A 252 -7.56 -28.36 15.23
CA GLY A 252 -7.18 -29.53 14.42
C GLY A 252 -6.10 -30.42 15.05
N GLN A 253 -5.21 -29.86 15.87
CA GLN A 253 -4.14 -30.62 16.54
C GLN A 253 -4.62 -31.36 17.79
N GLY A 254 -5.74 -30.95 18.41
CA GLY A 254 -6.25 -31.55 19.65
C GLY A 254 -7.06 -32.84 19.50
N THR A 255 -7.19 -33.42 18.30
CA THR A 255 -7.99 -34.64 18.06
C THR A 255 -7.17 -35.88 17.68
N GLY A 256 -5.84 -35.78 17.62
CA GLY A 256 -4.94 -36.87 17.24
C GLY A 256 -4.39 -37.73 18.39
N ASP A 257 -4.36 -37.23 19.62
CA ASP A 257 -3.66 -37.89 20.75
C ASP A 257 -4.61 -38.61 21.73
N ALA A 258 -5.59 -39.34 21.20
CA ALA A 258 -6.48 -40.19 22.00
C ALA A 258 -6.72 -41.57 21.36
N MET A 259 -5.68 -42.20 20.81
CA MET A 259 -5.65 -43.65 20.57
C MET A 259 -4.20 -44.16 20.68
N GLY A 260 -3.80 -44.50 21.91
CA GLY A 260 -2.55 -45.19 22.25
C GLY A 260 -2.70 -45.89 23.58
#